data_AF-A0A7X5WUQ4-F1
#
_entry.id   AF-A0A7X5WUQ4-F1
#
_cell.length_a   1.000
_cell.length_b   1.000
_cell.length_c   1.000
_cell.angle_alpha   90.00
_cell.angle_beta   90.00
_cell.angle_gamma   90.00
#
_symmetry.space_group_name_H-M   'P 1'
#
loop_
_entity.id
_entity.type
_entity.pdbx_description
1 polymer ?
#
loop_
_entity_poly.entity_id
_entity_poly.type
_entity_poly.pdbx_seq_one_letter_code
_entity_poly.pdbx_strand_id
1 'polypeptide(L)'
;TTTTTTLPPSTFGGGFLGGGSGDPTYDLVSAVSGSGAVNWDAGANGDPGLTLSPDPGGLVEISAPHVGAWRTTATDDIVLSGRGSLRLFVAVAGFDTDRFGGMLGGLVTCTAGITGCTTIGQGSAVFSQASFGADFGELWIDLGQIDHTVPAGNSLVVTLAVPGSMTSDMWIAFGSSSHPSAFRLI
;
A
#
# COMPACT_ATOMS: atom_id res chain seq x y z
N THR A 1 33.91 -14.91 6.22
CA THR A 1 33.21 -15.60 5.13
C THR A 1 31.74 -15.53 5.45
N THR A 2 30.99 -14.67 4.76
CA THR A 2 29.56 -14.47 5.02
C THR A 2 28.81 -15.47 4.16
N THR A 3 28.13 -16.42 4.79
CA THR A 3 27.39 -17.48 4.10
C THR A 3 26.02 -16.93 3.72
N THR A 4 25.81 -16.63 2.44
CA THR A 4 24.50 -16.26 1.90
C THR A 4 23.70 -17.55 1.71
N THR A 5 22.80 -17.83 2.63
CA THR A 5 21.88 -18.97 2.52
C THR A 5 20.72 -18.58 1.61
N THR A 6 20.66 -19.16 0.42
CA THR A 6 19.49 -19.07 -0.47
C THR A 6 18.35 -19.90 0.12
N LEU A 7 17.26 -19.24 0.49
CA LEU A 7 16.04 -19.87 1.01
C LEU A 7 15.32 -20.68 -0.10
N PRO A 8 14.77 -21.87 0.21
CA PRO A 8 13.96 -22.64 -0.71
C PRO A 8 12.58 -22.00 -0.96
N PRO A 9 11.93 -22.28 -2.10
CA PRO A 9 10.65 -21.69 -2.46
C PRO A 9 9.54 -22.18 -1.51
N SER A 10 9.10 -21.31 -0.60
CA SER A 10 7.87 -21.51 0.16
C SER A 10 6.69 -20.91 -0.61
N THR A 11 5.61 -21.69 -0.66
CA THR A 11 4.37 -21.41 -1.38
C THR A 11 3.64 -20.19 -0.84
N PHE A 12 3.77 -19.07 -1.53
CA PHE A 12 2.79 -17.99 -1.52
C PHE A 12 1.56 -18.41 -2.34
N GLY A 13 0.38 -18.40 -1.73
CA GLY A 13 -0.88 -18.51 -2.45
C GLY A 13 -1.12 -17.23 -3.27
N GLY A 14 -0.66 -17.24 -4.52
CA GLY A 14 -0.85 -16.15 -5.48
C GLY A 14 0.46 -15.62 -6.05
N GLY A 15 1.06 -16.38 -6.98
CA GLY A 15 1.93 -15.84 -8.03
C GLY A 15 3.25 -15.20 -7.61
N PHE A 16 4.16 -15.98 -7.01
CA PHE A 16 5.59 -15.63 -6.99
C PHE A 16 6.21 -16.01 -8.34
N LEU A 17 6.53 -15.04 -9.20
CA LEU A 17 7.53 -15.23 -10.26
C LEU A 17 8.87 -14.73 -9.73
N GLY A 18 9.88 -15.59 -9.81
CA GLY A 18 11.08 -15.58 -8.99
C GLY A 18 12.05 -14.41 -9.17
N GLY A 19 12.94 -14.30 -8.19
CA GLY A 19 13.96 -13.28 -8.08
C GLY A 19 15.16 -13.39 -9.02
N GLY A 20 15.88 -12.27 -9.08
CA GLY A 20 17.19 -12.10 -9.70
C GLY A 20 17.52 -10.61 -9.76
N SER A 21 18.39 -10.13 -8.87
CA SER A 21 19.02 -8.79 -8.88
C SER A 21 18.15 -7.57 -9.24
N GLY A 22 16.85 -7.61 -8.93
CA GLY A 22 15.92 -6.52 -9.18
C GLY A 22 15.08 -6.27 -7.93
N ASP A 23 15.16 -5.04 -7.44
CA ASP A 23 14.15 -4.30 -6.69
C ASP A 23 12.88 -5.09 -6.31
N PRO A 24 12.72 -5.50 -5.04
CA PRO A 24 11.54 -6.26 -4.64
C PRO A 24 10.28 -5.40 -4.84
N THR A 25 9.34 -5.94 -5.61
CA THR A 25 8.01 -5.36 -5.84
C THR A 25 6.97 -6.20 -5.08
N TYR A 26 6.11 -5.51 -4.34
CA TYR A 26 5.02 -6.10 -3.57
C TYR A 26 3.70 -5.58 -4.14
N ASP A 27 3.00 -6.42 -4.88
CA ASP A 27 1.72 -6.05 -5.48
C ASP A 27 0.62 -5.93 -4.42
N LEU A 28 -0.22 -4.90 -4.54
CA LEU A 28 -1.44 -4.75 -3.74
C LEU A 28 -2.58 -5.52 -4.43
N VAL A 29 -2.39 -6.83 -4.62
CA VAL A 29 -3.30 -7.72 -5.37
C VAL A 29 -4.24 -8.45 -4.43
N SER A 30 -5.37 -7.81 -4.13
CA SER A 30 -6.54 -8.40 -3.46
C SER A 30 -6.32 -8.89 -2.02
N ALA A 31 -7.38 -8.86 -1.22
CA ALA A 31 -7.35 -9.57 0.05
C ALA A 31 -7.39 -11.07 -0.24
N VAL A 32 -6.31 -11.77 0.07
CA VAL A 32 -6.31 -13.22 0.11
C VAL A 32 -7.38 -13.63 1.13
N SER A 33 -8.43 -14.30 0.65
CA SER A 33 -9.34 -15.08 1.51
C SER A 33 -8.55 -16.29 2.05
N GLY A 34 -7.67 -16.00 3.00
CA GLY A 34 -6.64 -16.90 3.51
C GLY A 34 -5.69 -16.14 4.44
N SER A 35 -6.11 -16.01 5.71
CA SER A 35 -5.31 -15.70 6.92
C SER A 35 -4.12 -14.73 6.86
N GLY A 36 -4.13 -13.66 6.06
CA GLY A 36 -2.98 -12.77 5.96
C GLY A 36 -3.28 -11.28 5.78
N ALA A 37 -3.97 -10.94 4.71
CA ALA A 37 -4.36 -9.58 4.38
C ALA A 37 -5.80 -9.33 4.85
N VAL A 38 -5.99 -8.45 5.82
CA VAL A 38 -7.34 -8.00 6.20
C VAL A 38 -7.83 -7.06 5.10
N ASN A 39 -8.93 -7.41 4.43
CA ASN A 39 -9.63 -6.48 3.56
C ASN A 39 -10.40 -5.48 4.43
N TRP A 40 -10.07 -4.20 4.37
CA TRP A 40 -10.87 -3.16 5.01
C TRP A 40 -11.90 -2.53 4.06
N ASP A 41 -11.95 -2.96 2.78
CA ASP A 41 -13.12 -2.76 1.93
C ASP A 41 -14.25 -3.72 2.35
N ALA A 42 -14.82 -3.46 3.51
CA ALA A 42 -16.02 -4.16 3.97
C ALA A 42 -17.28 -3.74 3.18
N GLY A 43 -17.15 -2.72 2.32
CA GLY A 43 -18.25 -2.10 1.60
C GLY A 43 -18.65 -2.90 0.37
N ALA A 44 -17.68 -3.36 -0.45
CA ALA A 44 -17.94 -3.98 -1.76
C ALA A 44 -19.15 -3.34 -2.46
N ASN A 45 -19.20 -2.00 -2.39
CA ASN A 45 -20.42 -1.18 -2.46
C ASN A 45 -20.76 -0.81 -3.91
N GLY A 46 -20.20 -1.53 -4.88
CA GLY A 46 -20.33 -1.27 -6.31
C GLY A 46 -19.45 -0.14 -6.82
N ASP A 47 -18.61 0.47 -5.96
CA ASP A 47 -17.64 1.48 -6.37
C ASP A 47 -16.57 0.87 -7.30
N PRO A 48 -16.00 1.67 -8.22
CA PRO A 48 -14.99 1.18 -9.15
C PRO A 48 -13.62 0.88 -8.49
N GLY A 49 -13.49 1.14 -7.18
CA GLY A 49 -12.30 0.88 -6.38
C GLY A 49 -12.58 1.03 -4.88
N LEU A 50 -11.54 0.93 -4.06
CA LEU A 50 -11.63 1.21 -2.62
C LEU A 50 -11.86 2.71 -2.41
N THR A 51 -12.95 3.06 -1.75
CA THR A 51 -13.26 4.45 -1.36
C THR A 51 -12.61 4.77 -0.01
N LEU A 52 -11.82 5.83 0.03
CA LEU A 52 -11.26 6.42 1.24
C LEU A 52 -11.71 7.88 1.38
N SER A 53 -12.20 8.23 2.56
CA SER A 53 -12.63 9.59 2.90
C SER A 53 -11.53 10.37 3.62
N PRO A 54 -11.39 11.69 3.37
CA PRO A 54 -10.43 12.55 4.07
C PRO A 54 -10.60 12.48 5.59
N ASP A 55 -9.49 12.41 6.32
CA ASP A 55 -9.47 12.47 7.78
C ASP A 55 -8.22 13.21 8.30
N PRO A 56 -8.34 14.09 9.32
CA PRO A 56 -7.18 14.79 9.90
C PRO A 56 -6.19 13.87 10.62
N GLY A 57 -6.60 12.67 11.03
CA GLY A 57 -5.76 11.61 11.60
C GLY A 57 -4.82 10.96 10.57
N GLY A 58 -5.12 11.02 9.27
CA GLY A 58 -4.22 10.54 8.22
C GLY A 58 -3.75 9.09 8.45
N LEU A 59 -2.43 8.85 8.48
CA LEU A 59 -1.86 7.50 8.63
C LEU A 59 -1.94 6.92 10.06
N VAL A 60 -2.33 7.71 11.07
CA VAL A 60 -2.58 7.19 12.44
C VAL A 60 -4.04 6.76 12.63
N GLU A 61 -4.91 7.05 11.67
CA GLU A 61 -6.29 6.60 11.66
C GLU A 61 -6.37 5.09 11.39
N ILE A 62 -7.32 4.42 12.02
CA ILE A 62 -7.49 2.96 11.94
C ILE A 62 -8.91 2.55 11.51
N SER A 63 -9.81 3.51 11.36
CA SER A 63 -11.18 3.27 10.93
C SER A 63 -11.27 3.06 9.42
N ALA A 64 -12.00 2.01 9.04
CA ALA A 64 -12.09 1.51 7.67
C ALA A 64 -12.46 2.54 6.58
N PRO A 65 -13.34 3.54 6.78
CA PRO A 65 -13.64 4.48 5.70
C PRO A 65 -12.52 5.48 5.41
N HIS A 66 -11.51 5.60 6.29
CA HIS A 66 -10.49 6.64 6.21
C HIS A 66 -9.10 6.07 5.87
N VAL A 67 -8.88 4.77 6.08
CA VAL A 67 -7.59 4.12 5.85
C VAL A 67 -7.74 2.80 5.09
N GLY A 68 -6.86 2.60 4.10
CA GLY A 68 -6.60 1.31 3.48
C GLY A 68 -5.32 0.71 4.07
N ALA A 69 -5.34 -0.55 4.49
CA ALA A 69 -4.17 -1.20 5.03
C ALA A 69 -3.99 -2.62 4.47
N TRP A 70 -2.78 -2.93 4.01
CA TRP A 70 -2.39 -4.23 3.49
C TRP A 70 -1.24 -4.78 4.30
N ARG A 71 -1.36 -6.02 4.74
CA ARG A 71 -0.44 -6.63 5.69
C ARG A 71 0.11 -7.94 5.15
N THR A 72 1.39 -8.16 5.40
CA THR A 72 2.01 -9.48 5.39
C THR A 72 2.71 -9.74 6.71
N THR A 73 2.65 -10.98 7.20
CA THR A 73 3.39 -11.40 8.39
C THR A 73 4.66 -12.10 7.95
N ALA A 74 5.79 -11.65 8.50
CA ALA A 74 7.11 -12.19 8.22
C ALA A 74 7.23 -13.60 8.81
N THR A 75 7.39 -14.63 7.97
CA THR A 75 7.71 -15.99 8.45
C THR A 75 9.17 -16.10 8.87
N ASP A 76 10.02 -15.31 8.23
CA ASP A 76 11.45 -15.13 8.46
C ASP A 76 11.74 -13.62 8.41
N ASP A 77 12.94 -13.20 8.85
CA ASP A 77 13.34 -11.80 8.80
C ASP A 77 13.27 -11.23 7.36
N ILE A 78 12.55 -10.12 7.18
CA ILE A 78 12.49 -9.38 5.91
C ILE A 78 13.43 -8.18 6.02
N VAL A 79 14.51 -8.19 5.25
CA VAL A 79 15.44 -7.06 5.18
C VAL A 79 15.01 -6.12 4.04
N LEU A 80 14.68 -4.88 4.40
CA LEU A 80 14.32 -3.80 3.49
C LEU A 80 15.49 -2.82 3.45
N SER A 81 16.11 -2.66 2.28
CA SER A 81 17.19 -1.70 2.08
C SER A 81 17.07 -1.09 0.70
N GLY A 82 16.88 0.23 0.62
CA GLY A 82 16.66 0.94 -0.64
C GLY A 82 15.70 2.11 -0.47
N ARG A 83 15.39 2.82 -1.55
CA ARG A 83 14.38 3.87 -1.55
C ARG A 83 12.99 3.26 -1.75
N GLY A 84 12.09 3.47 -0.80
CA GLY A 84 10.72 2.97 -0.89
C GLY A 84 9.86 3.84 -1.79
N SER A 85 9.02 3.22 -2.60
CA SER A 85 8.03 3.93 -3.41
C SER A 85 6.72 3.16 -3.54
N LEU A 86 5.60 3.86 -3.51
CA LEU A 86 4.28 3.33 -3.82
C LEU A 86 3.84 3.81 -5.20
N ARG A 87 3.49 2.86 -6.07
CA ARG A 87 2.72 3.12 -7.28
C ARG A 87 1.26 2.85 -6.99
N LEU A 88 0.42 3.85 -7.12
CA LEU A 88 -1.01 3.74 -6.92
C LEU A 88 -1.74 4.14 -8.19
N PHE A 89 -2.87 3.49 -8.46
CA PHE A 89 -3.84 3.98 -9.43
C PHE A 89 -5.03 4.56 -8.69
N VAL A 90 -5.23 5.87 -8.82
CA VAL A 90 -6.17 6.62 -8.00
C VAL A 90 -7.01 7.59 -8.82
N ALA A 91 -8.16 7.93 -8.28
CA ALA A 91 -9.04 8.97 -8.81
C ALA A 91 -9.74 9.70 -7.67
N VAL A 92 -10.11 10.95 -7.90
CA VAL A 92 -11.14 11.61 -7.08
C VAL A 92 -12.45 10.88 -7.30
N ALA A 93 -13.20 10.61 -6.22
CA ALA A 93 -14.48 9.92 -6.30
C ALA A 93 -15.43 10.62 -7.28
N GLY A 94 -16.09 9.83 -8.13
CA GLY A 94 -16.92 10.32 -9.24
C GLY A 94 -16.14 10.80 -10.47
N PHE A 95 -14.81 10.67 -10.48
CA PHE A 95 -13.92 11.18 -11.52
C PHE A 95 -14.12 12.68 -11.81
N ASP A 96 -14.40 13.47 -10.78
CA ASP A 96 -14.63 14.92 -10.88
C ASP A 96 -13.36 15.66 -11.33
N THR A 97 -13.29 16.03 -12.61
CA THR A 97 -12.12 16.67 -13.22
C THR A 97 -11.83 18.07 -12.71
N ASP A 98 -12.77 18.70 -11.99
CA ASP A 98 -12.58 20.04 -11.42
C ASP A 98 -11.91 20.00 -10.03
N ARG A 99 -11.59 18.79 -9.54
CA ARG A 99 -11.03 18.56 -8.20
C ARG A 99 -9.57 18.13 -8.22
N PHE A 100 -8.94 18.33 -7.07
CA PHE A 100 -7.63 17.78 -6.74
C PHE A 100 -7.81 16.62 -5.78
N GLY A 101 -7.00 15.59 -5.98
CA GLY A 101 -6.87 14.46 -5.08
C GLY A 101 -5.56 14.52 -4.30
N GLY A 102 -5.50 13.80 -3.20
CA GLY A 102 -4.28 13.64 -2.42
C GLY A 102 -4.26 12.32 -1.68
N MET A 103 -3.07 11.74 -1.60
CA MET A 103 -2.83 10.48 -0.91
C MET A 103 -1.66 10.61 0.05
N LEU A 104 -1.82 10.04 1.23
CA LEU A 104 -0.74 9.70 2.14
C LEU A 104 -0.42 8.22 1.97
N GLY A 105 0.86 7.89 1.96
CA GLY A 105 1.33 6.52 1.96
C GLY A 105 2.29 6.27 3.12
N GLY A 106 2.11 5.15 3.80
CA GLY A 106 2.94 4.72 4.91
C GLY A 106 3.40 3.27 4.74
N LEU A 107 4.60 2.99 5.24
CA LEU A 107 5.11 1.65 5.46
C LEU A 107 5.46 1.52 6.93
N VAL A 108 4.85 0.56 7.61
CA VAL A 108 5.03 0.35 9.05
C VAL A 108 5.34 -1.11 9.36
N THR A 109 6.06 -1.36 10.44
CA THR A 109 6.23 -2.70 11.05
C THR A 109 5.42 -2.78 12.33
N CYS A 110 4.73 -3.88 12.58
CA CYS A 110 3.90 -4.08 13.77
C CYS A 110 4.29 -5.40 14.46
N THR A 111 4.40 -5.37 15.79
CA THR A 111 4.77 -6.56 16.58
C THR A 111 3.63 -7.54 16.79
N ALA A 112 2.38 -7.08 16.69
CA ALA A 112 1.19 -7.93 16.78
C ALA A 112 0.03 -7.36 15.95
N GLY A 113 -0.14 -7.86 14.73
CA GLY A 113 -1.24 -7.44 13.87
C GLY A 113 -1.07 -6.03 13.30
N ILE A 114 -1.95 -5.09 13.67
CA ILE A 114 -1.92 -3.67 13.22
C ILE A 114 -1.75 -2.68 14.39
N THR A 115 -1.41 -3.16 15.58
CA THR A 115 -1.16 -2.32 16.76
C THR A 115 0.33 -2.33 17.11
N GLY A 116 0.77 -1.31 17.87
CA GLY A 116 2.17 -1.19 18.28
C GLY A 116 3.13 -1.00 17.10
N CYS A 117 2.67 -0.31 16.05
CA CYS A 117 3.43 -0.18 14.81
C CYS A 117 4.49 0.92 14.89
N THR A 118 5.60 0.73 14.18
CA THR A 118 6.66 1.71 13.97
C THR A 118 6.70 2.08 12.49
N THR A 119 6.65 3.39 12.19
CA THR A 119 6.79 3.88 10.81
C THR A 119 8.22 3.72 10.32
N ILE A 120 8.36 3.06 9.17
CA ILE A 120 9.62 2.82 8.48
C ILE A 120 9.81 3.80 7.32
N GLY A 121 8.72 4.13 6.62
CA GLY A 121 8.73 5.09 5.52
C GLY A 121 7.35 5.74 5.38
N GLN A 122 7.31 6.98 4.93
CA GLN A 122 6.06 7.69 4.67
C GLN A 122 6.27 8.78 3.63
N GLY A 123 5.19 9.11 2.93
CA GLY A 123 5.18 10.18 1.95
C GLY A 123 3.78 10.62 1.60
N SER A 124 3.70 11.62 0.73
CA SER A 124 2.44 12.09 0.18
C SER A 124 2.60 12.49 -1.27
N ALA A 125 1.49 12.47 -1.99
CA ALA A 125 1.41 13.04 -3.32
C ALA A 125 0.03 13.64 -3.56
N VAL A 126 -0.02 14.66 -4.42
CA VAL A 126 -1.24 15.36 -4.82
C VAL A 126 -1.34 15.37 -6.34
N PHE A 127 -2.55 15.39 -6.86
CA PHE A 127 -2.79 15.39 -8.30
C PHE A 127 -4.06 16.15 -8.65
N SER A 128 -4.18 16.54 -9.93
CA SER A 128 -5.42 17.06 -10.50
C SER A 128 -6.14 15.93 -11.23
N GLN A 129 -7.43 15.72 -10.96
CA GLN A 129 -8.22 14.72 -11.69
C GLN A 129 -8.32 15.06 -13.18
N ALA A 130 -8.26 16.35 -13.56
CA ALA A 130 -8.20 16.78 -14.96
C ALA A 130 -7.04 16.13 -15.74
N SER A 131 -5.90 15.88 -15.09
CA SER A 131 -4.75 15.22 -15.72
C SER A 131 -5.00 13.74 -16.04
N PHE A 132 -5.94 13.11 -15.32
CA PHE A 132 -6.31 11.71 -15.48
C PHE A 132 -7.58 11.54 -16.33
N GLY A 133 -8.38 12.61 -16.48
CA GLY A 133 -9.67 12.57 -17.16
C GLY A 133 -10.72 11.84 -16.34
N ALA A 134 -11.60 11.10 -17.01
CA ALA A 134 -12.69 10.34 -16.38
C ALA A 134 -12.25 8.91 -15.98
N ASP A 135 -11.00 8.73 -15.57
CA ASP A 135 -10.40 7.43 -15.27
C ASP A 135 -9.42 7.52 -14.09
N PHE A 136 -8.89 6.37 -13.66
CA PHE A 136 -7.79 6.26 -12.73
C PHE A 136 -6.48 6.75 -13.37
N GLY A 137 -5.69 7.48 -12.59
CA GLY A 137 -4.34 7.86 -12.98
C GLY A 137 -3.28 7.24 -12.09
N GLU A 138 -2.09 7.06 -12.65
CA GLU A 138 -0.93 6.58 -11.93
C GLU A 138 -0.34 7.71 -11.05
N LEU A 139 -0.22 7.44 -9.76
CA LEU A 139 0.35 8.32 -8.74
C LEU A 139 1.50 7.61 -8.04
N TRP A 140 2.65 8.28 -7.97
CA TRP A 140 3.81 7.78 -7.24
C TRP A 140 3.98 8.54 -5.91
N ILE A 141 4.17 7.79 -4.83
CA ILE A 141 4.53 8.33 -3.51
C ILE A 141 5.93 7.84 -3.16
N ASP A 142 6.84 8.78 -2.91
CA ASP A 142 8.17 8.49 -2.39
C ASP A 142 8.10 8.33 -0.87
N LEU A 143 8.51 7.16 -0.37
CA LEU A 143 8.55 6.86 1.07
C LEU A 143 9.92 7.15 1.70
N GLY A 144 10.88 7.62 0.89
CA GLY A 144 12.23 7.93 1.31
C GLY A 144 13.15 6.73 1.39
N GLN A 145 14.32 6.93 2.01
CA GLN A 145 15.29 5.86 2.24
C GLN A 145 14.78 4.93 3.34
N ILE A 146 14.77 3.63 3.07
CA ILE A 146 14.41 2.56 3.98
C ILE A 146 15.65 1.72 4.25
N ASP A 147 15.96 1.53 5.53
CA ASP A 147 16.96 0.59 6.01
C ASP A 147 16.41 -0.05 7.30
N HIS A 148 15.72 -1.18 7.15
CA HIS A 148 14.94 -1.78 8.21
C HIS A 148 14.84 -3.30 8.06
N THR A 149 14.90 -4.01 9.18
CA THR A 149 14.60 -5.45 9.22
C THR A 149 13.29 -5.67 9.95
N VAL A 150 12.32 -6.30 9.29
CA VAL A 150 11.08 -6.78 9.91
C VAL A 150 11.36 -8.17 10.47
N PRO A 151 11.43 -8.36 11.80
CA PRO A 151 11.72 -9.65 12.39
C PRO A 151 10.65 -10.70 12.06
N ALA A 152 11.04 -11.97 12.04
CA ALA A 152 10.09 -13.07 11.99
C ALA A 152 9.00 -12.94 13.07
N GLY A 153 7.75 -13.18 12.69
CA GLY A 153 6.55 -13.01 13.54
C GLY A 153 5.97 -11.58 13.53
N ASN A 154 6.75 -10.56 13.16
CA ASN A 154 6.23 -9.21 12.97
C ASN A 154 5.51 -9.07 11.63
N SER A 155 4.74 -8.01 11.48
CA SER A 155 4.00 -7.70 10.26
C SER A 155 4.55 -6.47 9.57
N LEU A 156 4.71 -6.54 8.25
CA LEU A 156 4.92 -5.39 7.38
C LEU A 156 3.56 -4.94 6.87
N VAL A 157 3.26 -3.65 7.03
CA VAL A 157 1.96 -3.07 6.64
C VAL A 157 2.20 -1.85 5.75
N VAL A 158 1.52 -1.84 4.60
CA VAL A 158 1.35 -0.64 3.78
C VAL A 158 0.03 0.02 4.21
N THR A 159 0.07 1.30 4.54
CA THR A 159 -1.11 2.10 4.87
C THR A 159 -1.30 3.22 3.87
N LEU A 160 -2.56 3.47 3.50
CA LEU A 160 -2.97 4.57 2.63
C LEU A 160 -4.06 5.35 3.33
N ALA A 161 -4.01 6.67 3.25
CA ALA A 161 -5.04 7.56 3.77
C ALA A 161 -5.21 8.78 2.87
N VAL A 162 -6.33 9.46 3.01
CA VAL A 162 -6.57 10.74 2.34
C VAL A 162 -6.32 11.86 3.36
N PRO A 163 -5.41 12.82 3.09
CA PRO A 163 -5.15 13.90 4.03
C PRO A 163 -6.44 14.68 4.32
N GLY A 164 -6.72 15.00 5.59
CA GLY A 164 -7.90 15.79 5.97
C GLY A 164 -7.97 17.21 5.40
N SER A 165 -6.91 17.70 4.73
CA SER A 165 -6.95 18.94 3.94
C SER A 165 -7.65 18.77 2.58
N MET A 166 -7.91 17.53 2.15
CA MET A 166 -8.69 17.25 0.95
C MET A 166 -10.18 17.37 1.23
N THR A 167 -10.94 17.72 0.19
CA THR A 167 -12.40 17.95 0.29
C THR A 167 -13.22 16.88 -0.41
N SER A 168 -12.57 15.86 -0.96
CA SER A 168 -13.18 14.83 -1.79
C SER A 168 -12.66 13.47 -1.37
N ASP A 169 -13.56 12.49 -1.42
CA ASP A 169 -13.20 11.09 -1.30
C ASP A 169 -12.32 10.66 -2.48
N MET A 170 -11.51 9.63 -2.23
CA MET A 170 -10.58 9.08 -3.20
C MET A 170 -10.94 7.63 -3.50
N TRP A 171 -10.87 7.26 -4.77
CA TRP A 171 -10.92 5.87 -5.21
C TRP A 171 -9.52 5.36 -5.48
N ILE A 172 -9.24 4.15 -5.02
CA ILE A 172 -8.01 3.41 -5.32
C ILE A 172 -8.40 2.17 -6.13
N ALA A 173 -7.81 2.02 -7.32
CA ALA A 173 -7.99 0.83 -8.14
C ALA A 173 -7.22 -0.36 -7.51
N PHE A 174 -7.86 -0.99 -6.55
CA PHE A 174 -7.33 -2.12 -5.80
C PHE A 174 -7.67 -3.45 -6.48
N GLY A 175 -6.74 -4.40 -6.49
CA GLY A 175 -6.96 -5.73 -7.05
C GLY A 175 -7.21 -5.75 -8.57
N SER A 176 -7.00 -4.63 -9.26
CA SER A 176 -7.18 -4.53 -10.70
C SER A 176 -5.91 -4.96 -11.43
N SER A 177 -6.05 -5.88 -12.40
CA SER A 177 -4.95 -6.26 -13.29
C SER A 177 -4.65 -5.19 -14.35
N SER A 178 -5.61 -4.32 -14.68
CA SER A 178 -5.39 -3.20 -15.59
C SER A 178 -4.77 -1.98 -14.89
N HIS A 179 -4.95 -1.88 -13.57
CA HIS A 179 -4.46 -0.79 -12.73
C HIS A 179 -3.70 -1.32 -11.50
N PRO A 180 -2.55 -1.99 -11.70
CA PRO A 180 -1.86 -2.71 -10.63
C PRO A 180 -1.10 -1.77 -9.69
N SER A 181 -1.73 -1.41 -8.57
CA SER A 181 -1.10 -0.70 -7.46
C SER A 181 -0.07 -1.61 -6.73
N ALA A 182 1.09 -1.07 -6.36
CA ALA A 182 2.20 -1.84 -5.80
C ALA A 182 3.15 -0.99 -4.93
N PHE A 183 3.83 -1.63 -3.99
CA PHE A 183 5.00 -1.11 -3.29
C PHE A 183 6.30 -1.61 -3.92
N ARG A 184 7.35 -0.79 -3.95
CA ARG A 184 8.67 -1.12 -4.51
C ARG A 184 9.79 -0.57 -3.64
N LEU A 185 10.90 -1.30 -3.57
CA LEU A 185 12.20 -0.78 -3.13
C LEU A 185 13.10 -0.63 -4.36
N ILE A 186 13.69 0.55 -4.55
CA ILE A 186 14.52 0.97 -5.69
C ILE A 186 15.93 1.37 -5.22
#